data_AF-A0A397JNU8-F1
#
_entry.id   AF-A0A397JNU8-F1
#
_cell.length_a   1.000
_cell.length_b   1.000
_cell.length_c   1.000
_cell.angle_alpha   90.00
_cell.angle_beta   90.00
_cell.angle_gamma   90.00
#
_symmetry.space_group_name_H-M   'P 1'
#
loop_
_entity.id
_entity.type
_entity.pdbx_description
1 polymer ?
#
loop_
_entity_poly.entity_id
_entity_poly.type
_entity_poly.pdbx_seq_one_letter_code
_entity_poly.pdbx_strand_id
1 'polypeptide(L)'
;MIDWKFQERFKYFTNSEKNKIVDWNLTFKTKHPSKLTSDITNNTDSYKRSFAMKLFCEELPSITKRHLHRPDLYENAECILCDKAEEDNLHIFTCKRGGDKDPIKDLIIKFKIILREKILKNKPQTKELLIQNGLNTVTCLNYYGEADYESTKHSPYFTFFEIIKGYIPDILTNKITEILIEWEKENGITIRAKKKKNIKIKFANRSQHNQDGMFIMGEKSDEEKEYLKEKQKIKKKDRLFYR
;
A
#
# COMPACT_ATOMS: atom_id res chain seq x y z
N MET A 1 -13.69 18.71 3.10
CA MET A 1 -12.86 17.61 2.58
C MET A 1 -11.62 18.27 2.01
N ILE A 2 -10.44 18.12 2.62
CA ILE A 2 -9.20 18.74 2.09
C ILE A 2 -8.87 18.01 0.79
N ASP A 3 -8.92 18.73 -0.32
CA ASP A 3 -8.56 18.17 -1.61
C ASP A 3 -7.02 18.13 -1.69
N TRP A 4 -6.50 16.95 -1.35
CA TRP A 4 -5.08 16.66 -1.13
C TRP A 4 -4.20 17.05 -2.33
N LYS A 5 -4.77 17.11 -3.54
CA LYS A 5 -4.07 17.49 -4.77
C LYS A 5 -3.62 18.96 -4.80
N PHE A 6 -4.15 19.82 -3.93
CA PHE A 6 -3.80 21.25 -3.89
C PHE A 6 -2.77 21.63 -2.84
N GLN A 7 -2.29 20.68 -2.04
CA GLN A 7 -1.23 20.97 -1.08
C GLN A 7 0.08 21.22 -1.83
N GLU A 8 0.77 22.33 -1.53
CA GLU A 8 2.02 22.76 -2.18
C GLU A 8 3.03 21.62 -2.32
N ARG A 9 3.18 20.81 -1.27
CA ARG A 9 4.07 19.64 -1.24
C ARG A 9 3.81 18.60 -2.34
N PHE A 10 2.58 18.48 -2.82
CA PHE A 10 2.23 17.56 -3.88
C PHE A 10 2.22 18.22 -5.25
N LYS A 11 2.18 19.56 -5.34
CA LYS A 11 2.02 20.27 -6.62
C LYS A 11 3.06 19.88 -7.65
N TYR A 12 4.33 19.75 -7.24
CA TYR A 12 5.39 19.33 -8.15
C TYR A 12 5.15 17.92 -8.71
N PHE A 13 4.74 16.98 -7.86
CA PHE A 13 4.46 15.61 -8.29
C PHE A 13 3.16 15.52 -9.10
N THR A 14 2.07 16.13 -8.64
CA THR A 14 0.75 16.07 -9.28
C THR A 14 0.72 16.73 -10.65
N ASN A 15 1.53 17.77 -10.84
CA ASN A 15 1.65 18.47 -12.12
C ASN A 15 2.71 17.85 -13.05
N SER A 16 3.44 16.84 -12.59
CA SER A 16 4.43 16.15 -13.42
C SER A 16 3.80 15.04 -14.27
N GLU A 17 4.47 14.69 -15.37
CA GLU A 17 4.11 13.52 -16.19
C GLU A 17 4.15 12.21 -15.39
N LYS A 18 4.91 12.16 -14.27
CA LYS A 18 4.93 10.99 -13.37
C LYS A 18 3.55 10.66 -12.82
N ASN A 19 2.71 11.65 -12.56
CA ASN A 19 1.38 11.45 -12.00
C ASN A 19 0.49 10.57 -12.91
N LYS A 20 0.69 10.65 -14.23
CA LYS A 20 -0.11 9.91 -15.23
C LYS A 20 0.24 8.43 -15.31
N ILE A 21 1.42 8.04 -14.81
CA ILE A 21 1.95 6.67 -14.90
C ILE A 21 1.97 5.96 -13.54
N VAL A 22 1.16 6.45 -12.59
CA VAL A 22 1.00 5.88 -11.24
C VAL A 22 -0.34 5.16 -11.14
N ASP A 23 -0.29 3.90 -10.68
CA ASP A 23 -1.48 3.18 -10.23
C ASP A 23 -1.89 3.74 -8.86
N TRP A 24 -2.72 4.79 -8.88
CA TRP A 24 -3.21 5.45 -7.67
C TRP A 24 -4.04 4.52 -6.79
N ASN A 25 -4.81 3.61 -7.40
CA ASN A 25 -5.62 2.66 -6.65
C ASN A 25 -4.75 1.70 -5.84
N LEU A 26 -3.69 1.16 -6.44
CA LEU A 26 -2.76 0.27 -5.76
C LEU A 26 -1.87 1.04 -4.77
N THR A 27 -1.42 2.25 -5.15
CA THR A 27 -0.67 3.16 -4.28
C THR A 27 -1.41 3.39 -2.97
N PHE A 28 -2.68 3.83 -2.99
CA PHE A 28 -3.44 4.06 -1.76
C PHE A 28 -3.72 2.78 -0.97
N LYS A 29 -3.93 1.64 -1.64
CA LYS A 29 -4.09 0.34 -0.95
C LYS A 29 -2.83 -0.03 -0.15
N THR A 30 -1.63 0.26 -0.67
CA THR A 30 -0.38 -0.08 0.03
C THR A 30 -0.17 0.73 1.31
N LYS A 31 -0.74 1.94 1.39
CA LYS A 31 -0.68 2.80 2.59
C LYS A 31 -1.57 2.31 3.73
N HIS A 32 -2.52 1.43 3.40
CA HIS A 32 -3.55 0.97 4.31
C HIS A 32 -3.66 -0.57 4.25
N PRO A 33 -2.67 -1.29 4.81
CA PRO A 33 -2.56 -2.75 4.65
C PRO A 33 -3.67 -3.54 5.34
N SER A 34 -4.27 -2.99 6.41
CA SER A 34 -5.44 -3.57 7.08
C SER A 34 -6.75 -2.85 6.68
N LYS A 35 -7.90 -3.40 7.07
CA LYS A 35 -9.20 -2.75 6.81
C LYS A 35 -9.37 -1.54 7.73
N LEU A 36 -9.61 -0.35 7.17
CA LEU A 36 -9.84 0.88 7.94
C LEU A 36 -11.09 0.81 8.85
N THR A 37 -12.02 -0.10 8.57
CA THR A 37 -13.27 -0.25 9.32
C THR A 37 -13.22 -1.31 10.42
N SER A 38 -12.02 -1.76 10.80
CA SER A 38 -11.90 -2.58 12.00
C SER A 38 -12.13 -1.73 13.24
N ASP A 39 -12.92 -2.26 14.17
CA ASP A 39 -13.15 -1.78 15.54
C ASP A 39 -11.97 -2.06 16.48
N ILE A 40 -10.94 -2.76 16.00
CA ILE A 40 -9.75 -3.13 16.77
C ILE A 40 -8.59 -2.20 16.38
N THR A 41 -8.05 -1.49 17.37
CA THR A 41 -6.85 -0.68 17.18
C THR A 41 -5.59 -1.51 17.46
N ASN A 42 -4.75 -1.69 16.44
CA ASN A 42 -3.46 -2.36 16.58
C ASN A 42 -2.33 -1.33 16.49
N ASN A 43 -1.48 -1.25 17.53
CA ASN A 43 -0.39 -0.27 17.59
C ASN A 43 0.63 -0.43 16.44
N THR A 44 0.97 -1.67 16.08
CA THR A 44 1.88 -1.96 14.97
C THR A 44 1.30 -1.50 13.63
N ASP A 45 0.00 -1.70 13.41
CA ASP A 45 -0.68 -1.24 12.20
C ASP A 45 -0.76 0.30 12.16
N SER A 46 -1.10 0.93 13.29
CA SER A 46 -1.12 2.38 13.45
C SER A 46 0.25 3.01 13.12
N TYR A 47 1.32 2.45 13.69
CA TYR A 47 2.69 2.88 13.42
C TYR A 47 3.05 2.76 11.93
N LYS A 48 2.77 1.59 11.31
CA LYS A 48 3.07 1.35 9.89
C LYS A 48 2.32 2.31 8.98
N ARG A 49 1.04 2.56 9.25
CA ARG A 49 0.22 3.53 8.50
C ARG A 49 0.75 4.94 8.66
N SER A 50 1.06 5.36 9.90
CA SER A 50 1.60 6.68 10.19
C SER A 50 2.93 6.89 9.46
N PHE A 51 3.85 5.93 9.54
CA PHE A 51 5.13 5.97 8.84
C PHE A 51 4.94 6.03 7.32
N ALA A 52 4.13 5.15 6.74
CA ALA A 52 3.90 5.10 5.30
C ALA A 52 3.25 6.38 4.75
N MET A 53 2.37 7.00 5.53
CA MET A 53 1.72 8.26 5.18
C MET A 53 2.67 9.44 5.35
N LYS A 54 3.44 9.49 6.44
CA LYS A 54 4.47 10.53 6.63
C LYS A 54 5.53 10.47 5.54
N LEU A 55 6.00 9.29 5.18
CA LEU A 55 6.98 9.12 4.10
C LEU A 55 6.38 9.55 2.75
N PHE A 56 5.14 9.17 2.46
CA PHE A 56 4.45 9.55 1.22
C PHE A 56 4.21 11.06 1.10
N CYS A 57 3.80 11.70 2.19
CA CYS A 57 3.55 13.14 2.25
C CYS A 57 4.82 13.97 2.45
N GLU A 58 6.00 13.34 2.51
CA GLU A 58 7.25 14.03 2.84
C GLU A 58 7.16 14.76 4.20
N GLU A 59 6.57 14.11 5.21
CA GLU A 59 6.28 14.56 6.58
C GLU A 59 7.06 13.76 7.66
N LEU A 60 8.16 13.07 7.31
CA LEU A 60 9.02 12.47 8.33
C LEU A 60 9.71 13.56 9.18
N PRO A 61 9.97 13.29 10.47
CA PRO A 61 10.65 14.23 11.35
C PRO A 61 12.16 14.26 11.05
N SER A 62 12.55 14.71 9.86
CA SER A 62 13.94 14.82 9.44
C SER A 62 14.66 15.97 10.19
N ILE A 63 16.00 15.96 10.28
CA ILE A 63 16.73 17.07 10.93
C ILE A 63 16.46 18.39 10.23
N THR A 64 16.44 18.44 8.88
CA THR A 64 16.11 19.68 8.14
C THR A 64 14.80 20.31 8.60
N LYS A 65 13.76 19.51 8.86
CA LYS A 65 12.49 20.05 9.36
C LYS A 65 12.52 20.41 10.83
N ARG A 66 13.22 19.63 11.65
CA ARG A 66 13.37 19.92 13.07
C ARG A 66 14.11 21.23 13.28
N HIS A 67 15.18 21.46 12.53
CA HIS A 67 15.88 22.74 12.43
C HIS A 67 14.96 23.87 11.96
N LEU A 68 14.20 23.67 10.87
CA LEU A 68 13.25 24.67 10.37
C LEU A 68 12.21 25.09 11.42
N HIS A 69 11.68 24.15 12.21
CA HIS A 69 10.63 24.41 13.19
C HIS A 69 11.14 24.86 14.56
N ARG A 70 12.32 24.41 14.97
CA ARG A 70 12.93 24.67 16.29
C ARG A 70 14.44 24.89 16.15
N PRO A 71 14.87 26.00 15.50
CA PRO A 71 16.29 26.30 15.33
C PRO A 71 17.02 26.54 16.66
N ASP A 72 16.26 26.80 17.74
CA ASP A 72 16.76 26.93 19.10
C ASP A 72 17.21 25.58 19.72
N LEU A 73 16.66 24.46 19.26
CA LEU A 73 16.99 23.11 19.75
C LEU A 73 17.87 22.32 18.79
N TYR A 74 17.83 22.64 17.50
CA TYR A 74 18.56 21.94 16.46
C TYR A 74 19.43 22.97 15.74
N GLU A 75 20.73 22.94 15.98
CA GLU A 75 21.66 23.99 15.53
C GLU A 75 21.83 24.02 14.00
N ASN A 76 21.80 22.86 13.35
CA ASN A 76 21.94 22.72 11.91
C ASN A 76 21.00 21.65 11.33
N ALA A 77 20.98 21.55 10.00
CA ALA A 77 20.17 20.59 9.25
C ALA A 77 20.90 19.25 8.96
N GLU A 78 22.11 19.07 9.47
CA GLU A 78 23.01 17.98 9.08
C GLU A 78 22.57 16.63 9.67
N CYS A 79 22.82 15.57 8.93
CA CYS A 79 22.52 14.23 9.39
C CYS A 79 23.48 13.79 10.49
N ILE A 80 22.94 13.58 11.68
CA ILE A 80 23.66 13.10 12.88
C ILE A 80 24.36 11.74 12.73
N LEU A 81 24.09 10.99 11.65
CA LEU A 81 24.69 9.69 11.40
C LEU A 81 25.90 9.76 10.47
N CYS A 82 26.03 10.81 9.66
CA CYS A 82 27.11 10.90 8.69
C CYS A 82 27.84 12.24 8.67
N ASP A 83 27.27 13.29 9.25
CA ASP A 83 27.84 14.65 9.37
C ASP A 83 28.37 15.21 8.03
N LYS A 84 27.74 14.81 6.91
CA LYS A 84 28.20 15.12 5.54
C LYS A 84 27.14 15.79 4.66
N ALA A 85 25.88 15.63 4.99
CA ALA A 85 24.76 16.11 4.18
C ALA A 85 23.56 16.46 5.06
N GLU A 86 22.67 17.31 4.55
CA GLU A 86 21.39 17.59 5.21
C GLU A 86 20.51 16.34 5.28
N GLU A 87 19.85 16.13 6.43
CA GLU A 87 18.89 15.04 6.60
C GLU A 87 17.49 15.47 6.18
N ASP A 88 17.16 15.22 4.91
CA ASP A 88 15.80 15.28 4.40
C ASP A 88 15.04 13.93 4.56
N ASN A 89 13.82 13.84 4.03
CA ASN A 89 12.99 12.63 4.15
C ASN A 89 13.57 11.40 3.44
N LEU A 90 14.41 11.60 2.41
CA LEU A 90 15.00 10.51 1.62
C LEU A 90 16.43 10.19 2.07
N HIS A 91 17.15 11.15 2.65
CA HIS A 91 18.51 10.94 3.16
C HIS A 91 18.58 9.75 4.11
N ILE A 92 17.55 9.51 4.92
CA ILE A 92 17.45 8.36 5.84
C ILE A 92 17.68 7.01 5.12
N PHE A 93 17.33 6.92 3.83
CA PHE A 93 17.49 5.72 3.00
C PHE A 93 18.79 5.70 2.20
N THR A 94 19.42 6.86 1.95
CA THR A 94 20.68 7.00 1.19
C THR A 94 21.91 7.18 2.07
N CYS A 95 21.72 7.46 3.36
CA CYS A 95 22.77 7.76 4.32
C CYS A 95 23.76 6.58 4.43
N LYS A 96 25.02 6.83 4.08
CA LYS A 96 26.10 5.83 4.16
C LYS A 96 26.61 5.63 5.60
N ARG A 97 26.15 6.44 6.57
CA ARG A 97 26.48 6.36 8.02
C ARG A 97 28.00 6.30 8.29
N GLY A 98 28.75 7.15 7.61
CA GLY A 98 30.21 7.18 7.70
C GLY A 98 30.95 6.12 6.88
N GLY A 99 30.26 5.15 6.28
CA GLY A 99 30.85 4.18 5.34
C GLY A 99 30.78 4.62 3.87
N ASP A 100 31.23 3.73 2.97
CA ASP A 100 31.23 3.95 1.51
C ASP A 100 30.14 3.17 0.77
N LYS A 101 29.46 2.24 1.47
CA LYS A 101 28.43 1.40 0.87
C LYS A 101 27.15 2.19 0.66
N ASP A 102 26.60 2.07 -0.55
CA ASP A 102 25.35 2.71 -0.91
C ASP A 102 24.14 1.86 -0.46
N PRO A 103 23.39 2.29 0.56
CA PRO A 103 22.27 1.53 1.11
C PRO A 103 21.11 1.34 0.11
N ILE A 104 20.99 2.18 -0.92
CA ILE A 104 19.93 2.06 -1.92
C ILE A 104 20.12 0.81 -2.77
N LYS A 105 21.37 0.47 -3.11
CA LYS A 105 21.68 -0.76 -3.87
C LYS A 105 21.18 -1.99 -3.13
N ASP A 106 21.47 -2.08 -1.84
CA ASP A 106 21.01 -3.19 -1.00
C ASP A 106 19.47 -3.21 -0.88
N LEU A 107 18.84 -2.03 -0.76
CA LEU A 107 17.39 -1.93 -0.66
C LEU A 107 16.68 -2.40 -1.94
N ILE A 108 17.21 -2.06 -3.12
CA ILE A 108 16.69 -2.51 -4.42
C ILE A 108 16.82 -4.02 -4.57
N ILE A 109 17.98 -4.57 -4.20
CA ILE A 109 18.21 -6.02 -4.24
C ILE A 109 17.18 -6.73 -3.36
N LYS A 110 17.00 -6.27 -2.11
CA LYS A 110 15.98 -6.81 -1.20
C LYS A 110 14.57 -6.67 -1.76
N PHE A 111 14.25 -5.54 -2.39
CA PHE A 111 12.95 -5.34 -3.01
C PHE A 111 12.70 -6.32 -4.17
N LYS A 112 13.68 -6.52 -5.07
CA LYS A 112 13.60 -7.51 -6.16
C LYS A 112 13.43 -8.93 -5.62
N ILE A 113 14.12 -9.30 -4.54
CA ILE A 113 13.95 -10.60 -3.86
C ILE A 113 12.53 -10.76 -3.33
N ILE A 114 11.99 -9.76 -2.63
CA ILE A 114 10.61 -9.82 -2.09
C ILE A 114 9.59 -9.95 -3.22
N LEU A 115 9.76 -9.21 -4.32
CA LEU A 115 8.88 -9.32 -5.49
C LEU A 115 8.91 -10.73 -6.09
N ARG A 116 10.11 -11.27 -6.30
CA ARG A 116 10.32 -12.64 -6.77
C ARG A 116 9.60 -13.65 -5.89
N GLU A 117 9.81 -13.59 -4.57
CA GLU A 117 9.17 -14.50 -3.62
C GLU A 117 7.63 -14.41 -3.67
N LYS A 118 7.08 -13.20 -3.81
CA LYS A 118 5.63 -13.00 -3.94
C LYS A 118 5.09 -13.56 -5.26
N ILE A 119 5.82 -13.41 -6.36
CA ILE A 119 5.46 -14.01 -7.66
C ILE A 119 5.44 -15.53 -7.54
N LEU A 120 6.52 -16.14 -7.03
CA LEU A 120 6.63 -17.59 -6.87
C LEU A 120 5.59 -18.16 -5.89
N LYS A 121 5.23 -17.41 -4.85
CA LYS A 121 4.14 -17.79 -3.94
C LYS A 121 2.77 -17.77 -4.63
N ASN A 122 2.53 -16.84 -5.56
CA ASN A 122 1.27 -16.77 -6.29
C ASN A 122 1.18 -17.84 -7.38
N LYS A 123 2.28 -18.02 -8.13
CA LYS A 123 2.41 -18.93 -9.25
C LYS A 123 3.67 -19.80 -9.05
N PRO A 124 3.53 -20.93 -8.33
CA PRO A 124 4.62 -21.87 -8.19
C PRO A 124 5.11 -22.33 -9.58
N GLN A 125 6.41 -22.58 -9.73
CA GLN A 125 7.06 -23.01 -10.98
C GLN A 125 7.21 -21.95 -12.07
N THR A 126 6.94 -20.66 -11.80
CA THR A 126 7.40 -19.60 -12.72
C THR A 126 8.91 -19.66 -12.89
N LYS A 127 9.36 -19.66 -14.15
CA LYS A 127 10.79 -19.73 -14.49
C LYS A 127 11.54 -18.55 -13.90
N GLU A 128 12.62 -18.85 -13.19
CA GLU A 128 13.45 -17.84 -12.52
C GLU A 128 13.98 -16.78 -13.50
N LEU A 129 14.48 -17.23 -14.66
CA LEU A 129 15.00 -16.34 -15.71
C LEU A 129 13.92 -15.37 -16.24
N LEU A 130 12.66 -15.79 -16.34
CA LEU A 130 11.56 -14.94 -16.78
C LEU A 130 11.33 -13.80 -15.78
N ILE A 131 11.36 -14.11 -14.48
CA ILE A 131 11.19 -13.12 -13.41
C ILE A 131 12.37 -12.14 -13.43
N GLN A 132 13.60 -12.65 -13.45
CA GLN A 132 14.81 -11.82 -13.43
C GLN A 132 14.88 -10.88 -14.64
N ASN A 133 14.69 -11.42 -15.85
CA ASN A 133 14.71 -10.62 -17.08
C ASN A 133 13.58 -9.58 -17.05
N GLY A 134 12.37 -9.98 -16.66
CA GLY A 134 11.25 -9.07 -16.54
C GLY A 134 11.52 -7.92 -15.57
N LEU A 135 11.96 -8.22 -14.34
CA LEU A 135 12.25 -7.19 -13.34
C LEU A 135 13.42 -6.27 -13.73
N ASN A 136 14.42 -6.78 -14.46
CA ASN A 136 15.55 -5.96 -14.95
C ASN A 136 15.15 -4.97 -16.06
N THR A 137 14.05 -5.22 -16.78
CA THR A 137 13.50 -4.25 -17.75
C THR A 137 12.74 -3.10 -17.09
N VAL A 138 12.40 -3.20 -15.80
CA VAL A 138 11.71 -2.13 -15.07
C VAL A 138 12.71 -1.06 -14.69
N THR A 139 12.70 0.07 -15.41
CA THR A 139 13.69 1.14 -15.28
C THR A 139 13.81 1.69 -13.86
N CYS A 140 12.70 1.88 -13.15
CA CYS A 140 12.69 2.36 -11.77
C CYS A 140 13.23 1.35 -10.74
N LEU A 141 13.57 0.13 -11.14
CA LEU A 141 14.28 -0.86 -10.33
C LEU A 141 15.77 -0.94 -10.67
N ASN A 142 16.27 -0.08 -11.55
CA ASN A 142 17.68 0.04 -11.91
C ASN A 142 18.17 1.40 -11.40
N TYR A 143 19.14 1.37 -10.49
CA TYR A 143 19.64 2.55 -9.81
C TYR A 143 21.08 2.84 -10.22
N TYR A 144 21.34 4.07 -10.62
CA TYR A 144 22.59 4.52 -11.21
C TYR A 144 23.39 5.47 -10.30
N GLY A 145 22.95 5.66 -9.05
CA GLY A 145 23.70 6.42 -8.04
C GLY A 145 23.09 7.78 -7.71
N GLU A 146 23.93 8.72 -7.30
CA GLU A 146 23.52 10.05 -6.80
C GLU A 146 22.76 10.89 -7.86
N ALA A 147 23.00 10.64 -9.15
CA ALA A 147 22.24 11.27 -10.23
C ALA A 147 20.74 10.97 -10.16
N ASP A 148 20.34 9.75 -9.76
CA ASP A 148 18.93 9.38 -9.61
C ASP A 148 18.28 10.14 -8.45
N TYR A 149 19.04 10.43 -7.39
CA TYR A 149 18.56 11.18 -6.22
C TYR A 149 18.18 12.61 -6.59
N GLU A 150 19.08 13.33 -7.25
CA GLU A 150 18.80 14.70 -7.72
C GLU A 150 17.69 14.73 -8.76
N SER A 151 17.61 13.68 -9.59
CA SER A 151 16.55 13.54 -10.58
C SER A 151 15.14 13.48 -9.95
N THR A 152 14.99 13.03 -8.71
CA THR A 152 13.67 12.94 -8.05
C THR A 152 12.92 14.27 -8.01
N LYS A 153 13.65 15.39 -7.92
CA LYS A 153 13.10 16.74 -7.78
C LYS A 153 12.67 17.35 -9.12
N HIS A 154 13.32 16.99 -10.23
CA HIS A 154 13.17 17.71 -11.50
C HIS A 154 13.02 16.83 -12.75
N SER A 155 13.29 15.52 -12.65
CA SER A 155 13.24 14.61 -13.79
C SER A 155 11.81 14.16 -14.08
N PRO A 156 11.44 13.92 -15.35
CA PRO A 156 10.19 13.24 -15.69
C PRO A 156 10.23 11.73 -15.40
N TYR A 157 11.42 11.16 -15.16
CA TYR A 157 11.60 9.72 -14.99
C TYR A 157 11.26 9.25 -13.58
N PHE A 158 10.56 8.12 -13.51
CA PHE A 158 10.26 7.45 -12.26
C PHE A 158 11.48 6.65 -11.80
N THR A 159 11.92 6.85 -10.56
CA THR A 159 13.08 6.19 -9.98
C THR A 159 12.65 5.28 -8.83
N PHE A 160 13.61 4.59 -8.23
CA PHE A 160 13.35 3.78 -7.05
C PHE A 160 12.93 4.64 -5.83
N PHE A 161 13.27 5.94 -5.80
CA PHE A 161 12.89 6.82 -4.70
C PHE A 161 11.39 7.07 -4.63
N GLU A 162 10.69 7.16 -5.76
CA GLU A 162 9.22 7.19 -5.76
C GLU A 162 8.64 5.87 -5.22
N ILE A 163 9.27 4.72 -5.50
CA ILE A 163 8.87 3.43 -4.91
C ILE A 163 9.09 3.44 -3.39
N ILE A 164 10.20 4.02 -2.89
CA ILE A 164 10.46 4.18 -1.46
C ILE A 164 9.37 5.06 -0.81
N LYS A 165 9.00 6.17 -1.46
CA LYS A 165 7.87 7.01 -1.04
C LYS A 165 6.53 6.25 -1.09
N GLY A 166 6.49 5.11 -1.78
CA GLY A 166 5.39 4.16 -1.87
C GLY A 166 4.42 4.46 -2.99
N TYR A 167 4.85 5.17 -4.04
CA TYR A 167 4.14 5.24 -5.30
C TYR A 167 4.34 3.93 -6.07
N ILE A 168 3.28 3.45 -6.73
CA ILE A 168 3.32 2.24 -7.53
C ILE A 168 3.21 2.62 -9.01
N PRO A 169 4.29 2.49 -9.80
CA PRO A 169 4.27 2.88 -11.20
C PRO A 169 3.65 1.78 -12.08
N ASP A 170 2.93 2.19 -13.12
CA ASP A 170 2.24 1.27 -14.05
C ASP A 170 3.22 0.33 -14.76
N ILE A 171 4.44 0.78 -15.05
CA ILE A 171 5.47 -0.08 -15.65
C ILE A 171 5.76 -1.32 -14.79
N LEU A 172 5.72 -1.19 -13.46
CA LEU A 172 5.94 -2.30 -12.54
C LEU A 172 4.74 -3.25 -12.54
N THR A 173 3.52 -2.73 -12.46
CA THR A 173 2.29 -3.54 -12.44
C THR A 173 2.09 -4.27 -13.77
N ASN A 174 2.31 -3.57 -14.89
CA ASN A 174 2.26 -4.14 -16.23
C ASN A 174 3.28 -5.25 -16.40
N LYS A 175 4.54 -5.02 -15.99
CA LYS A 175 5.59 -6.03 -16.12
C LYS A 175 5.32 -7.27 -15.28
N ILE A 176 4.85 -7.11 -14.04
CA ILE A 176 4.42 -8.24 -13.22
C ILE A 176 3.26 -8.99 -13.88
N THR A 177 2.29 -8.27 -14.43
CA THR A 177 1.14 -8.87 -15.13
C THR A 177 1.58 -9.67 -16.36
N GLU A 178 2.52 -9.15 -17.15
CA GLU A 178 3.12 -9.85 -18.29
C GLU A 178 3.80 -11.15 -17.86
N ILE A 179 4.64 -11.12 -16.82
CA ILE A 179 5.30 -12.33 -16.27
C ILE A 179 4.24 -13.39 -15.90
N LEU A 180 3.16 -12.97 -15.25
CA LEU A 180 2.08 -13.88 -14.84
C LEU A 180 1.30 -14.45 -16.04
N ILE A 181 1.09 -13.65 -17.09
CA ILE A 181 0.42 -14.08 -18.33
C ILE A 181 1.29 -15.08 -19.09
N GLU A 182 2.59 -14.84 -19.20
CA GLU A 182 3.51 -15.78 -19.86
C GLU A 182 3.55 -17.12 -19.14
N TRP A 183 3.61 -17.11 -17.81
CA TRP A 183 3.46 -18.34 -17.03
C TRP A 183 2.15 -19.08 -17.31
N GLU A 184 1.03 -18.36 -17.47
CA GLU A 184 -0.26 -18.99 -17.78
C GLU A 184 -0.29 -19.61 -19.18
N LYS A 185 0.34 -18.97 -20.17
CA LYS A 185 0.48 -19.53 -21.53
C LYS A 185 1.29 -20.82 -21.51
N GLU A 186 2.44 -20.82 -20.84
CA GLU A 186 3.30 -22.01 -20.71
C GLU A 186 2.59 -23.18 -20.02
N ASN A 187 1.66 -22.90 -19.11
CA ASN A 187 0.88 -23.91 -18.39
C ASN A 187 -0.49 -24.22 -19.04
N GLY A 188 -0.73 -23.77 -20.28
CA GLY A 188 -1.95 -24.07 -21.03
C GLY A 188 -3.24 -23.47 -20.45
N ILE A 189 -3.13 -22.42 -19.61
CA ILE A 189 -4.28 -21.78 -18.97
C ILE A 189 -4.93 -20.79 -19.94
N THR A 190 -6.03 -21.22 -20.58
CA THR A 190 -6.76 -20.37 -21.53
C THR A 190 -7.68 -19.34 -20.84
N ILE A 191 -7.98 -18.25 -21.55
CA ILE A 191 -8.99 -17.24 -21.12
C ILE A 191 -10.34 -17.90 -20.81
N ARG A 192 -10.71 -18.97 -21.54
CA ARG A 192 -11.93 -19.76 -21.32
C ARG A 192 -11.91 -20.47 -19.97
N ALA A 193 -10.78 -21.05 -19.56
CA ALA A 193 -10.61 -21.67 -18.25
C ALA A 193 -10.74 -20.64 -17.11
N LYS A 194 -10.18 -19.44 -17.29
CA LYS A 194 -10.33 -18.33 -16.32
C LYS A 194 -11.77 -17.85 -16.18
N LYS A 195 -12.48 -17.63 -17.31
CA LYS A 195 -13.92 -17.26 -17.28
C LYS A 195 -14.75 -18.32 -16.55
N LYS A 196 -14.51 -19.61 -16.82
CA LYS A 196 -15.21 -20.72 -16.14
C LYS A 196 -14.92 -20.76 -14.64
N LYS A 197 -13.69 -20.47 -14.20
CA LYS A 197 -13.31 -20.38 -12.79
C LYS A 197 -13.92 -19.16 -12.08
N ASN A 198 -13.91 -17.98 -12.71
CA ASN A 198 -14.57 -16.78 -12.18
C ASN A 198 -16.09 -16.93 -12.07
N ILE A 199 -16.72 -17.60 -13.03
CA ILE A 199 -18.14 -17.94 -12.96
C ILE A 199 -18.40 -18.85 -11.74
N LYS A 200 -17.61 -19.91 -11.56
CA LYS A 200 -17.73 -20.80 -10.38
C LYS A 200 -17.54 -20.06 -9.05
N ILE A 201 -16.57 -19.15 -8.94
CA ILE A 201 -16.34 -18.34 -7.73
C ILE A 201 -17.54 -17.42 -7.47
N LYS A 202 -18.08 -16.76 -8.50
CA LYS A 202 -19.30 -15.93 -8.35
C LYS A 202 -20.49 -16.77 -7.88
N PHE A 203 -20.67 -17.98 -8.41
CA PHE A 203 -21.72 -18.89 -7.95
C PHE A 203 -21.50 -19.36 -6.51
N ALA A 204 -20.27 -19.69 -6.12
CA ALA A 204 -19.93 -20.08 -4.74
C ALA A 204 -20.15 -18.93 -3.75
N ASN A 205 -19.71 -17.71 -4.07
CA ASN A 205 -19.94 -16.55 -3.21
C ASN A 205 -21.43 -16.21 -3.10
N ARG A 206 -22.22 -16.44 -4.17
CA ARG A 206 -23.68 -16.26 -4.15
C ARG A 206 -24.37 -17.35 -3.33
N SER A 207 -23.91 -18.60 -3.39
CA SER A 207 -24.48 -19.67 -2.54
C SER A 207 -24.14 -19.44 -1.07
N GLN A 208 -22.93 -18.94 -0.78
CA GLN A 208 -22.48 -18.63 0.58
C GLN A 208 -23.25 -17.43 1.16
N HIS A 209 -23.45 -16.36 0.39
CA HIS A 209 -24.32 -15.25 0.79
C HIS A 209 -25.79 -15.67 0.96
N ASN A 210 -26.28 -16.64 0.18
CA ASN A 210 -27.62 -17.20 0.35
C ASN A 210 -27.72 -18.10 1.60
N GLN A 211 -26.67 -18.86 1.93
CA GLN A 211 -26.60 -19.65 3.17
C GLN A 211 -26.50 -18.73 4.40
N ASP A 212 -25.64 -17.72 4.37
CA ASP A 212 -25.49 -16.75 5.46
C ASP A 212 -26.78 -15.92 5.66
N GLY A 213 -27.46 -15.55 4.56
CA GLY A 213 -28.77 -14.90 4.62
C GLY A 213 -29.89 -15.80 5.14
N MET A 214 -29.80 -17.12 4.93
CA MET A 214 -30.74 -18.11 5.45
C MET A 214 -30.47 -18.41 6.94
N PHE A 215 -29.21 -18.36 7.38
CA PHE A 215 -28.83 -18.43 8.81
C PHE A 215 -29.26 -17.19 9.61
N ILE A 216 -29.27 -15.99 9.00
CA ILE A 216 -29.78 -14.76 9.66
C ILE A 216 -31.32 -14.76 9.78
N MET A 217 -32.03 -15.63 9.06
CA MET A 217 -33.49 -15.80 9.17
C MET A 217 -33.94 -17.11 9.84
N GLY A 218 -33.03 -17.83 10.51
CA GLY A 218 -33.33 -19.09 11.21
C GLY A 218 -33.35 -18.92 12.72
N GLU A 219 -34.56 -18.97 13.29
CA GLU A 219 -34.89 -19.16 14.71
C GLU A 219 -34.29 -18.17 15.74
N LYS A 220 -35.09 -17.16 16.09
CA LYS A 220 -34.94 -16.48 17.39
C LYS A 220 -34.97 -17.52 18.50
N SER A 221 -34.04 -17.46 19.45
CA SER A 221 -34.07 -18.31 20.63
C SER A 221 -35.39 -18.14 21.38
N ASP A 222 -35.82 -19.15 22.12
CA ASP A 222 -37.08 -19.06 22.87
C ASP A 222 -37.06 -17.93 23.91
N GLU A 223 -35.88 -17.60 24.43
CA GLU A 223 -35.62 -16.44 25.28
C GLU A 223 -35.85 -15.10 24.56
N GLU A 224 -35.39 -14.95 23.31
CA GLU A 224 -35.65 -13.74 22.52
C GLU A 224 -37.14 -13.58 22.17
N LYS A 225 -37.84 -14.69 21.93
CA LYS A 225 -39.29 -14.68 21.70
C LYS A 225 -40.04 -14.26 22.96
N GLU A 226 -39.60 -14.72 24.13
CA GLU A 226 -40.19 -14.39 25.43
C GLU A 226 -39.95 -12.93 25.82
N TYR A 227 -38.73 -12.43 25.67
CA TYR A 227 -38.38 -11.01 25.87
C TYR A 227 -39.21 -10.08 24.97
N LEU A 228 -39.40 -10.43 23.70
CA LEU A 228 -40.22 -9.64 22.77
C LEU A 228 -41.70 -9.63 23.16
N LYS A 229 -42.24 -10.74 23.69
CA LYS A 229 -43.62 -10.81 24.20
C LYS A 229 -43.79 -9.94 25.46
N GLU A 230 -42.81 -9.94 26.36
CA GLU A 230 -42.82 -9.11 27.57
C GLU A 230 -42.79 -7.62 27.24
N LYS A 231 -41.92 -7.22 26.29
CA LYS A 231 -41.82 -5.83 25.83
C LYS A 231 -43.10 -5.32 25.17
N GLN A 232 -43.85 -6.20 24.48
CA GLN A 232 -45.16 -5.87 23.92
C GLN A 232 -46.25 -5.75 24.99
N LYS A 233 -46.19 -6.56 26.07
CA LYS A 233 -47.11 -6.44 27.22
C LYS A 233 -46.89 -5.13 27.98
N ILE A 234 -45.64 -4.71 28.18
CA ILE A 234 -45.28 -3.43 28.80
C ILE A 234 -45.80 -2.26 27.96
N LYS A 235 -45.53 -2.26 26.64
CA LYS A 235 -46.06 -1.24 25.72
C LYS A 235 -47.59 -1.15 25.69
N LYS A 236 -48.30 -2.26 25.90
CA LYS A 236 -49.77 -2.28 26.00
C LYS A 236 -50.25 -1.75 27.35
N LYS A 237 -49.57 -2.04 28.46
CA LYS A 237 -49.87 -1.47 29.78
C LYS A 237 -49.62 0.04 29.82
N ASP A 238 -48.51 0.51 29.25
CA ASP A 238 -48.20 1.95 29.21
C ASP A 238 -49.21 2.74 28.36
N ARG A 239 -49.77 2.14 27.31
CA ARG A 239 -50.86 2.74 26.51
C ARG A 239 -52.22 2.78 27.23
N LEU A 240 -52.42 1.94 28.24
CA LEU A 240 -53.63 1.93 29.06
C LEU A 240 -53.54 2.89 30.27
N PHE A 241 -52.32 3.32 30.65
CA PHE A 241 -52.10 4.25 31.76
C PHE A 241 -52.18 5.74 31.35
N TYR A 242 -52.17 6.03 30.04
CA TYR A 242 -52.31 7.37 29.47
C TYR A 242 -53.66 7.57 28.72
N ARG A 243 -54.71 6.86 29.14
CA ARG A 243 -56.08 7.10 28.68
C ARG A 243 -57.01 7.34 29.86
#